data_AF-A0A1S2VDI8-F1
#
_entry.id   AF-A0A1S2VDI8-F1
#
_cell.length_a   1.000
_cell.length_b   1.000
_cell.length_c   1.000
_cell.angle_alpha   90.00
_cell.angle_beta   90.00
_cell.angle_gamma   90.00
#
_symmetry.space_group_name_H-M   'P 1'
#
loop_
_entity.id
_entity.type
_entity.pdbx_description
1 polymer ?
#
loop_
_entity_poly.entity_id
_entity_poly.type
_entity_poly.pdbx_seq_one_letter_code
_entity_poly.pdbx_strand_id
1 'polypeptide(L)'
;MLLKRTSTYVLGGLAAFLTACAVPKSFVAELQPRSVKAIDTEETFSRGDEILLAYSLTAFDAQNKPTAVVSGGWGVASIRQGQQIKLQPVAKTVGEKPAAPVSLTMPRNGRIMASVVLIEVDDLSEAQDMLTKIRKVHNVVSTPAAILITATEILTPLKYVAAGLTAAGIGMQLADHLDNDDLLGQSNVEIKEADLKKDSAKRFIHVPARFKGENMRDSYDYELEYDVLLKTVKVR
;
A
#
# COMPACT_ATOMS: atom_id res chain seq x y z
N MET A 1 -54.43 -53.68 -38.92
CA MET A 1 -54.74 -52.33 -38.42
C MET A 1 -55.03 -52.42 -36.92
N LEU A 2 -54.03 -52.26 -36.06
CA LEU A 2 -54.12 -51.46 -34.84
C LEU A 2 -52.71 -51.33 -34.23
N LEU A 3 -52.46 -50.13 -33.75
CA LEU A 3 -51.19 -49.50 -33.44
C LEU A 3 -50.83 -49.66 -31.94
N LYS A 4 -49.56 -49.34 -31.60
CA LYS A 4 -49.04 -48.82 -30.31
C LYS A 4 -48.71 -49.88 -29.23
N ARG A 5 -47.66 -49.75 -28.42
CA ARG A 5 -46.69 -48.67 -28.18
C ARG A 5 -45.46 -49.28 -27.47
N THR A 6 -44.28 -48.84 -27.87
CA THR A 6 -43.00 -48.99 -27.18
C THR A 6 -43.03 -48.27 -25.82
N SER A 7 -42.47 -48.88 -24.77
CA SER A 7 -42.16 -48.19 -23.51
C SER A 7 -40.74 -48.52 -23.07
N THR A 8 -39.81 -47.67 -23.49
CA THR A 8 -38.42 -47.57 -23.03
C THR A 8 -38.41 -46.86 -21.67
N TYR A 9 -38.05 -47.58 -20.60
CA TYR A 9 -37.73 -46.94 -19.32
C TYR A 9 -36.27 -46.47 -19.37
N VAL A 10 -36.12 -45.16 -19.61
CA VAL A 10 -34.89 -44.41 -19.35
C VAL A 10 -34.84 -44.15 -17.84
N LEU A 11 -34.09 -44.96 -17.08
CA LEU A 11 -33.65 -44.56 -15.73
C LEU A 11 -32.47 -43.59 -15.90
N GLY A 12 -32.81 -42.33 -16.17
CA GLY A 12 -31.87 -41.21 -16.15
C GLY A 12 -31.37 -40.97 -14.73
N GLY A 13 -30.05 -40.94 -14.58
CA GLY A 13 -29.35 -40.81 -13.31
C GLY A 13 -29.70 -39.56 -12.51
N LEU A 14 -29.90 -39.75 -11.21
CA LEU A 14 -29.96 -38.70 -10.20
C LEU A 14 -28.63 -38.70 -9.43
N ALA A 15 -27.57 -38.20 -10.05
CA ALA A 15 -26.25 -38.08 -9.44
C ALA A 15 -25.62 -36.72 -9.80
N ALA A 16 -26.12 -35.65 -9.20
CA ALA A 16 -25.51 -34.32 -9.04
C ALA A 16 -26.55 -33.47 -8.29
N PHE A 17 -26.29 -32.73 -7.22
CA PHE A 17 -25.22 -31.78 -7.01
C PHE A 17 -24.98 -31.61 -5.50
N LEU A 18 -24.03 -32.34 -4.93
CA LEU A 18 -23.36 -31.88 -3.71
C LEU A 18 -22.26 -30.90 -4.13
N THR A 19 -22.66 -29.74 -4.66
CA THR A 19 -21.73 -28.62 -4.83
C THR A 19 -21.37 -28.12 -3.44
N ALA A 20 -20.28 -28.64 -2.90
CA ALA A 20 -19.63 -28.07 -1.75
C ALA A 20 -19.37 -26.59 -2.03
N CYS A 21 -20.10 -25.71 -1.34
CA CYS A 21 -19.77 -24.29 -1.26
C CYS A 21 -18.42 -24.17 -0.55
N ALA A 22 -17.33 -24.28 -1.30
CA ALA A 22 -16.01 -23.99 -0.78
C ALA A 22 -15.99 -22.51 -0.38
N VAL A 23 -15.78 -22.25 0.92
CA VAL A 23 -15.68 -20.89 1.43
C VAL A 23 -14.58 -20.16 0.64
N PRO A 24 -14.92 -19.06 -0.04
CA PRO A 24 -13.99 -18.35 -0.90
C PRO A 24 -12.84 -17.79 -0.05
N LYS A 25 -11.62 -18.20 -0.40
CA LYS A 25 -10.40 -17.68 0.21
C LYS A 25 -10.16 -16.26 -0.30
N SER A 26 -9.93 -15.31 0.60
CA SER A 26 -9.47 -13.97 0.23
C SER A 26 -8.00 -13.82 0.57
N PHE A 27 -7.34 -12.88 -0.11
CA PHE A 27 -5.99 -12.45 0.23
C PHE A 27 -6.07 -11.18 1.08
N VAL A 28 -5.22 -11.11 2.09
CA VAL A 28 -4.94 -9.89 2.84
C VAL A 28 -3.51 -9.51 2.52
N ALA A 29 -3.32 -8.36 1.88
CA ALA A 29 -2.01 -7.78 1.66
C ALA A 29 -1.57 -7.04 2.92
N GLU A 30 -0.29 -7.14 3.26
CA GLU A 30 0.37 -6.45 4.36
C GLU A 30 1.60 -5.73 3.81
N LEU A 31 1.70 -4.42 4.04
CA LEU A 31 2.87 -3.60 3.69
C LEU A 31 3.65 -3.30 4.96
N GLN A 32 4.94 -3.63 4.97
CA GLN A 32 5.84 -3.41 6.10
C GLN A 32 7.12 -2.71 5.63
N PRO A 33 7.34 -1.44 6.01
CA PRO A 33 8.64 -0.79 5.85
C PRO A 33 9.74 -1.52 6.64
N ARG A 34 10.95 -1.59 6.07
CA ARG A 34 12.11 -2.33 6.63
C ARG A 34 13.22 -1.40 7.07
N SER A 35 13.73 -0.58 6.17
CA SER A 35 14.77 0.41 6.47
C SER A 35 14.77 1.56 5.49
N VAL A 36 15.30 2.68 5.93
CA VAL A 36 15.69 3.80 5.07
C VAL A 36 17.17 4.09 5.28
N LYS A 37 17.89 4.38 4.21
CA LYS A 37 19.31 4.71 4.23
C LYS A 37 19.55 5.95 3.38
N ALA A 38 20.21 6.94 3.95
CA ALA A 38 20.71 8.09 3.19
C ALA A 38 22.09 7.71 2.65
N ILE A 39 22.21 7.51 1.34
CA ILE A 39 23.50 7.39 0.65
C ILE A 39 24.14 8.76 0.50
N ASP A 40 23.31 9.75 0.16
CA ASP A 40 23.64 11.16 0.06
C ASP A 40 22.45 12.00 0.55
N THR A 41 22.74 13.11 1.21
CA THR A 41 21.76 14.04 1.78
C THR A 41 21.91 15.40 1.10
N GLU A 42 20.82 16.13 0.93
CA GLU A 42 20.85 17.43 0.24
C GLU A 42 21.70 18.44 1.01
N GLU A 43 21.63 18.45 2.35
CA GLU A 43 22.33 19.46 3.13
C GLU A 43 23.76 19.07 3.51
N THR A 44 24.74 19.80 2.95
CA THR A 44 26.16 19.70 3.36
C THR A 44 26.41 20.30 4.76
N PHE A 45 25.57 21.25 5.23
CA PHE A 45 25.85 22.08 6.42
C PHE A 45 25.03 21.77 7.68
N SER A 46 23.75 21.38 7.56
CA SER A 46 22.86 21.17 8.72
C SER A 46 23.15 19.91 9.53
N ARG A 47 23.97 19.00 8.98
CA ARG A 47 24.37 17.71 9.55
C ARG A 47 23.27 16.64 9.58
N GLY A 48 22.24 16.76 8.74
CA GLY A 48 21.32 15.67 8.38
C GLY A 48 19.90 16.15 8.08
N ASP A 49 19.27 15.53 7.08
CA ASP A 49 17.93 15.87 6.60
C ASP A 49 16.88 15.30 7.56
N GLU A 50 15.79 16.03 7.77
CA GLU A 50 14.64 15.51 8.49
C GLU A 50 13.69 14.84 7.50
N ILE A 51 13.42 13.56 7.69
CA ILE A 51 12.61 12.78 6.75
C ILE A 51 11.33 12.26 7.39
N LEU A 52 10.28 12.17 6.58
CA LEU A 52 9.03 11.49 6.89
C LEU A 52 8.75 10.41 5.85
N LEU A 53 8.31 9.24 6.31
CA LEU A 53 7.83 8.16 5.44
C LEU A 53 6.31 8.01 5.56
N ALA A 54 5.61 8.14 4.44
CA ALA A 54 4.20 7.82 4.32
C ALA A 54 4.00 6.62 3.37
N TYR A 55 3.02 5.78 3.68
CA TYR A 55 2.73 4.59 2.86
C TYR A 55 1.27 4.20 2.92
N SER A 56 0.79 3.51 1.90
CA SER A 56 -0.59 3.07 1.82
C SER A 56 -0.75 1.77 1.04
N LEU A 57 -1.85 1.08 1.33
CA LEU A 57 -2.42 0.03 0.49
C LEU A 57 -3.77 0.54 -0.04
N THR A 58 -3.97 0.47 -1.35
CA THR A 58 -5.24 0.78 -2.01
C THR A 58 -5.76 -0.45 -2.72
N ALA A 59 -7.02 -0.82 -2.44
CA ALA A 59 -7.71 -1.92 -3.07
C ALA A 59 -8.58 -1.45 -4.22
N PHE A 60 -8.56 -2.20 -5.33
CA PHE A 60 -9.41 -1.99 -6.49
C PHE A 60 -10.20 -3.26 -6.80
N ASP A 61 -11.46 -3.09 -7.20
CA ASP A 61 -12.30 -4.18 -7.68
C ASP A 61 -11.93 -4.62 -9.11
N ALA A 62 -12.68 -5.60 -9.64
CA ALA A 62 -12.51 -6.12 -10.99
C ALA A 62 -12.80 -5.08 -12.10
N GLN A 63 -13.52 -4.00 -11.77
CA GLN A 63 -13.80 -2.87 -12.66
C GLN A 63 -12.76 -1.74 -12.50
N ASN A 64 -11.66 -2.02 -11.78
CA ASN A 64 -10.60 -1.06 -11.48
C ASN A 64 -11.07 0.14 -10.66
N LYS A 65 -12.17 0.02 -9.91
CA LYS A 65 -12.66 1.07 -9.02
C LYS A 65 -12.04 0.90 -7.64
N PRO A 66 -11.56 1.97 -7.01
CA PRO A 66 -11.03 1.89 -5.65
C PRO A 66 -12.16 1.55 -4.67
N THR A 67 -11.93 0.54 -3.83
CA THR A 67 -12.92 0.04 -2.86
C THR A 67 -12.53 0.27 -1.42
N ALA A 68 -11.23 0.38 -1.14
CA ALA A 68 -10.73 0.62 0.20
C ALA A 68 -9.29 1.14 0.17
N VAL A 69 -8.90 1.85 1.23
CA VAL A 69 -7.54 2.33 1.43
C VAL A 69 -7.20 2.26 2.91
N VAL A 70 -5.94 1.94 3.20
CA VAL A 70 -5.34 2.04 4.54
C VAL A 70 -3.98 2.69 4.40
N SER A 71 -3.67 3.61 5.31
CA SER A 71 -2.42 4.37 5.29
C SER A 71 -1.65 4.18 6.59
N GLY A 72 -0.35 4.41 6.52
CA GLY A 72 0.57 4.38 7.64
C GLY A 72 1.64 5.44 7.45
N GLY A 73 2.29 5.77 8.56
CA GLY A 73 3.32 6.78 8.59
C GLY A 73 4.37 6.41 9.62
N TRP A 74 5.62 6.56 9.24
CA TRP A 74 6.77 6.46 10.14
C TRP A 74 7.38 7.85 10.34
N GLY A 75 8.00 8.02 11.51
CA GLY A 75 8.32 9.29 12.18
C GLY A 75 9.00 10.36 11.35
N VAL A 76 9.07 11.56 11.92
CA VAL A 76 10.05 12.57 11.52
C VAL A 76 11.37 12.19 12.18
N ALA A 77 12.39 11.92 11.39
CA ALA A 77 13.70 11.53 11.90
C ALA A 77 14.80 12.24 11.13
N SER A 78 15.76 12.80 11.87
CA SER A 78 16.99 13.29 11.28
C SER A 78 17.84 12.10 10.83
N ILE A 79 18.23 12.08 9.56
CA ILE A 79 19.08 11.06 8.95
C ILE A 79 20.32 11.72 8.36
N ARG A 80 21.50 11.15 8.67
CA ARG A 80 22.78 11.63 8.13
C ARG A 80 23.21 10.82 6.93
N GLN A 81 24.04 11.41 6.08
CA GLN A 81 24.75 10.68 5.04
C GLN A 81 25.43 9.41 5.59
N GLY A 82 25.19 8.29 4.93
CA GLY A 82 25.67 6.96 5.31
C GLY A 82 24.87 6.28 6.42
N GLN A 83 23.94 6.97 7.09
CA GLN A 83 23.12 6.40 8.15
C GLN A 83 22.01 5.52 7.56
N GLN A 84 21.76 4.39 8.21
CA GLN A 84 20.62 3.53 7.95
C GLN A 84 19.77 3.42 9.21
N ILE A 85 18.48 3.72 9.07
CA ILE A 85 17.48 3.59 10.13
C ILE A 85 16.68 2.31 9.88
N LYS A 86 16.61 1.45 10.89
CA LYS A 86 15.77 0.25 10.85
C LYS A 86 14.36 0.64 11.28
N LEU A 87 13.40 0.45 10.39
CA LEU A 87 12.00 0.82 10.59
C LEU A 87 11.21 -0.27 11.31
N GLN A 88 11.84 -1.40 11.60
CA GLN A 88 11.22 -2.54 12.25
C GLN A 88 11.55 -2.57 13.74
N PRO A 89 10.76 -3.28 14.55
CA PRO A 89 11.05 -3.43 15.97
C PRO A 89 12.46 -4.03 16.14
N VAL A 90 13.42 -3.22 16.53
CA VAL A 90 14.72 -3.68 17.02
C VAL A 90 14.63 -3.63 18.54
N ALA A 91 14.92 -4.75 19.20
CA ALA A 91 14.68 -4.93 20.63
C ALA A 91 15.45 -3.97 21.58
N LYS A 92 16.13 -2.92 21.07
CA LYS A 92 17.12 -2.14 21.84
C LYS A 92 17.25 -0.64 21.52
N THR A 93 16.45 -0.05 20.64
CA THR A 93 16.50 1.42 20.41
C THR A 93 15.50 2.14 21.32
N VAL A 94 16.03 2.88 22.31
CA VAL A 94 15.23 3.72 23.20
C VAL A 94 14.89 5.02 22.46
N GLY A 95 13.61 5.25 22.18
CA GLY A 95 13.11 6.53 21.63
C GLY A 95 12.53 6.46 20.21
N GLU A 96 12.94 5.48 19.39
CA GLU A 96 12.43 5.32 18.02
C GLU A 96 11.24 4.36 17.97
N LYS A 97 10.08 4.84 17.51
CA LYS A 97 8.92 3.96 17.28
C LYS A 97 9.06 3.27 15.92
N PRO A 98 8.91 1.94 15.83
CA PRO A 98 8.94 1.24 14.56
C PRO A 98 7.77 1.66 13.66
N ALA A 99 7.95 1.53 12.35
CA ALA A 99 6.90 1.70 11.36
C ALA A 99 5.87 0.57 11.52
N ALA A 100 4.61 0.94 11.77
CA ALA A 100 3.53 -0.02 11.94
C ALA A 100 3.12 -0.62 10.59
N PRO A 101 2.98 -1.95 10.43
CA PRO A 101 2.47 -2.50 9.19
C PRO A 101 1.04 -2.04 8.93
N VAL A 102 0.68 -1.93 7.65
CA VAL A 102 -0.72 -1.73 7.23
C VAL A 102 -1.20 -2.96 6.47
N SER A 103 -2.47 -3.30 6.62
CA SER A 103 -3.06 -4.50 6.00
C SER A 103 -4.40 -4.21 5.36
N LEU A 104 -4.64 -4.78 4.19
CA LEU A 104 -5.87 -4.57 3.42
C LEU A 104 -6.33 -5.86 2.74
N THR A 105 -7.63 -6.15 2.83
CA THR A 105 -8.23 -7.29 2.10
C THR A 105 -8.33 -6.96 0.62
N MET A 106 -7.84 -7.87 -0.23
CA MET A 106 -7.95 -7.79 -1.68
C MET A 106 -9.38 -8.16 -2.14
N PRO A 107 -10.06 -7.31 -2.93
CA PRO A 107 -11.34 -7.63 -3.56
C PRO A 107 -11.20 -8.79 -4.56
N ARG A 108 -12.28 -9.54 -4.77
CA ARG A 108 -12.28 -10.64 -5.74
C ARG A 108 -12.05 -10.16 -7.16
N ASN A 109 -11.17 -10.86 -7.87
CA ASN A 109 -10.64 -10.53 -9.19
C ASN A 109 -10.10 -9.09 -9.27
N GLY A 110 -9.74 -8.52 -8.13
CA GLY A 110 -9.24 -7.17 -8.00
C GLY A 110 -7.73 -7.09 -7.98
N ARG A 111 -7.24 -5.95 -7.52
CA ARG A 111 -5.81 -5.68 -7.30
C ARG A 111 -5.58 -4.84 -6.05
N ILE A 112 -4.36 -4.91 -5.56
CA ILE A 112 -3.83 -4.03 -4.51
C ILE A 112 -2.73 -3.17 -5.14
N MET A 113 -2.71 -1.89 -4.80
CA MET A 113 -1.58 -0.99 -5.02
C MET A 113 -0.93 -0.69 -3.68
N ALA A 114 0.33 -1.04 -3.52
CA ALA A 114 1.17 -0.62 -2.41
C ALA A 114 1.94 0.62 -2.85
N SER A 115 1.81 1.72 -2.10
CA SER A 115 2.47 2.99 -2.40
C SER A 115 3.28 3.44 -1.20
N VAL A 116 4.48 3.95 -1.45
CA VAL A 116 5.35 4.55 -0.43
C VAL A 116 5.89 5.88 -0.96
N VAL A 117 6.05 6.84 -0.06
CA VAL A 117 6.52 8.19 -0.34
C VAL A 117 7.48 8.60 0.78
N LEU A 118 8.67 9.05 0.40
CA LEU A 118 9.66 9.64 1.29
C LEU A 118 9.68 11.15 1.05
N ILE A 119 9.57 11.92 2.12
CA ILE A 119 9.35 13.37 2.09
C ILE A 119 10.40 14.00 3.00
N GLU A 120 11.02 15.08 2.53
CA GLU A 120 11.85 15.96 3.34
C GLU A 120 10.97 16.89 4.19
N VAL A 121 11.43 17.23 5.38
CA VAL A 121 10.67 18.03 6.34
C VAL A 121 11.49 19.24 6.74
N ASP A 122 10.99 20.42 6.42
CA ASP A 122 11.57 21.68 6.93
C ASP A 122 11.00 22.06 8.31
N ASP A 123 9.70 21.83 8.52
CA ASP A 123 9.01 22.14 9.78
C ASP A 123 8.63 20.87 10.54
N LEU A 124 9.43 20.55 11.55
CA LEU A 124 9.22 19.42 12.45
C LEU A 124 7.84 19.42 13.13
N SER A 125 7.26 20.59 13.43
CA SER A 125 5.97 20.69 14.11
C SER A 125 4.82 20.30 13.18
N GLU A 126 4.86 20.78 11.94
CA GLU A 126 3.92 20.42 10.89
C GLU A 126 3.97 18.91 10.58
N ALA A 127 5.18 18.37 10.43
CA ALA A 127 5.33 16.95 10.13
C ALA A 127 4.91 16.04 11.29
N GLN A 128 5.05 16.48 12.55
CA GLN A 128 4.49 15.77 13.71
C GLN A 128 2.96 15.77 13.71
N ASP A 129 2.34 16.88 13.34
CA ASP A 129 0.89 16.99 13.19
C ASP A 129 0.38 16.09 12.06
N MET A 130 1.08 16.11 10.91
CA MET A 130 0.82 15.24 9.77
C MET A 130 0.91 13.77 10.15
N LEU A 131 2.00 13.36 10.80
CA LEU A 131 2.19 12.00 11.28
C LEU A 131 1.11 11.58 12.28
N THR A 132 0.70 12.48 13.17
CA THR A 132 -0.38 12.24 14.12
C THR A 132 -1.71 12.03 13.40
N LYS A 133 -1.99 12.81 12.36
CA LYS A 133 -3.14 12.63 11.48
C LYS A 133 -3.06 11.27 10.79
N ILE A 134 -1.96 10.93 10.10
CA ILE A 134 -1.75 9.64 9.41
C ILE A 134 -1.99 8.45 10.36
N ARG A 135 -1.41 8.49 11.57
CA ARG A 135 -1.55 7.42 12.58
C ARG A 135 -2.96 7.28 13.14
N LYS A 136 -3.78 8.33 13.12
CA LYS A 136 -5.20 8.20 13.50
C LYS A 136 -5.99 7.39 12.46
N VAL A 137 -5.45 7.21 11.26
CA VAL A 137 -6.06 6.53 10.11
C VAL A 137 -5.52 5.10 9.97
N HIS A 138 -5.57 4.33 11.06
CA HIS A 138 -5.34 2.88 10.98
C HIS A 138 -6.61 2.10 10.56
N ASN A 139 -7.70 2.79 10.23
CA ASN A 139 -8.98 2.18 9.87
C ASN A 139 -9.14 2.04 8.36
N VAL A 140 -9.67 0.88 7.93
CA VAL A 140 -10.10 0.64 6.55
C VAL A 140 -11.21 1.63 6.22
N VAL A 141 -10.92 2.61 5.38
CA VAL A 141 -11.94 3.51 4.87
C VAL A 141 -12.60 2.84 3.66
N SER A 142 -13.79 2.28 3.88
CA SER A 142 -14.65 1.68 2.86
C SER A 142 -15.70 2.66 2.34
N THR A 143 -15.35 3.94 2.21
CA THR A 143 -16.20 4.90 1.50
C THR A 143 -16.15 4.61 0.00
N PRO A 144 -17.11 5.11 -0.80
CA PRO A 144 -16.99 5.13 -2.24
C PRO A 144 -15.78 6.00 -2.64
N ALA A 145 -14.58 5.41 -2.63
CA ALA A 145 -13.34 6.06 -3.05
C ALA A 145 -13.41 6.49 -4.53
N ALA A 146 -14.45 6.06 -5.24
CA ALA A 146 -14.88 6.59 -6.53
C ALA A 146 -15.04 8.12 -6.55
N ILE A 147 -15.23 8.82 -5.42
CA ILE A 147 -15.27 10.31 -5.39
C ILE A 147 -13.86 10.92 -5.25
N LEU A 148 -12.92 10.20 -4.64
CA LEU A 148 -11.59 10.72 -4.30
C LEU A 148 -10.54 10.48 -5.39
N ILE A 149 -10.77 9.48 -6.25
CA ILE A 149 -9.86 9.09 -7.35
C ILE A 149 -10.57 9.29 -8.70
N THR A 150 -11.35 10.37 -8.84
CA THR A 150 -12.08 10.70 -10.08
C THR A 150 -11.20 11.28 -11.18
N ALA A 151 -9.97 11.70 -10.85
CA ALA A 151 -9.04 12.21 -11.85
C ALA A 151 -8.44 11.04 -12.65
N THR A 152 -8.97 10.82 -13.86
CA THR A 152 -8.43 9.91 -14.88
C THR A 152 -7.04 10.30 -15.40
N GLU A 153 -6.43 11.35 -14.84
CA GLU A 153 -5.12 11.87 -15.19
C GLU A 153 -4.08 11.36 -14.19
N ILE A 154 -3.29 10.38 -14.65
CA ILE A 154 -2.04 9.84 -14.09
C ILE A 154 -2.05 9.81 -12.54
N LEU A 155 -2.43 8.65 -12.01
CA LEU A 155 -2.40 8.36 -10.56
C LEU A 155 -0.95 8.07 -10.13
N THR A 156 -0.29 9.05 -9.52
CA THR A 156 1.02 8.89 -8.90
C THR A 156 0.90 8.18 -7.55
N PRO A 157 1.96 7.50 -7.07
CA PRO A 157 2.01 6.95 -5.70
C PRO A 157 1.61 7.98 -4.64
N LEU A 158 2.09 9.21 -4.80
CA LEU A 158 1.71 10.36 -3.98
C LEU A 158 0.20 10.59 -3.94
N LYS A 159 -0.48 10.62 -5.09
CA LYS A 159 -1.94 10.78 -5.16
C LYS A 159 -2.67 9.65 -4.45
N TYR A 160 -2.16 8.41 -4.46
CA TYR A 160 -2.77 7.31 -3.71
C TYR A 160 -2.63 7.47 -2.21
N VAL A 161 -1.46 7.92 -1.74
CA VAL A 161 -1.24 8.23 -0.32
C VAL A 161 -2.14 9.40 0.10
N ALA A 162 -2.13 10.49 -0.66
CA ALA A 162 -2.95 11.67 -0.41
C ALA A 162 -4.45 11.32 -0.40
N ALA A 163 -4.94 10.57 -1.40
CA ALA A 163 -6.34 10.13 -1.45
C ALA A 163 -6.70 9.26 -0.23
N GLY A 164 -5.80 8.39 0.22
CA GLY A 164 -5.98 7.61 1.45
C GLY A 164 -6.13 8.49 2.70
N LEU A 165 -5.37 9.57 2.77
CA LEU A 165 -5.39 10.50 3.89
C LEU A 165 -6.63 11.42 3.82
N THR A 166 -6.98 11.92 2.63
CA THR A 166 -8.23 12.67 2.40
C THR A 166 -9.47 11.84 2.70
N ALA A 167 -9.49 10.56 2.30
CA ALA A 167 -10.57 9.63 2.63
C ALA A 167 -10.84 9.53 4.14
N ALA A 168 -9.81 9.77 4.93
CA ALA A 168 -9.85 9.69 6.37
C ALA A 168 -10.04 11.04 7.08
N GLY A 169 -10.43 12.08 6.34
CA GLY A 169 -10.73 13.40 6.89
C GLY A 169 -9.50 14.27 7.14
N ILE A 170 -8.32 13.86 6.64
CA ILE A 170 -7.10 14.68 6.62
C ILE A 170 -7.17 15.50 5.33
N GLY A 171 -7.70 16.72 5.43
CA GLY A 171 -8.05 17.57 4.28
C GLY A 171 -6.91 17.96 3.32
N MET A 172 -7.26 18.75 2.29
CA MET A 172 -6.44 19.16 1.14
C MET A 172 -5.08 19.82 1.44
N GLN A 173 -4.85 20.32 2.66
CA GLN A 173 -3.58 20.95 3.06
C GLN A 173 -2.37 20.03 2.86
N LEU A 174 -2.60 18.71 2.85
CA LEU A 174 -1.56 17.75 2.54
C LEU A 174 -1.13 17.78 1.06
N ALA A 175 -2.05 18.01 0.12
CA ALA A 175 -1.67 18.07 -1.29
C ALA A 175 -0.83 19.31 -1.60
N ASP A 176 -1.00 20.38 -0.81
CA ASP A 176 -0.26 21.63 -0.91
C ASP A 176 1.14 21.57 -0.25
N HIS A 177 1.40 20.58 0.60
CA HIS A 177 2.73 20.27 1.21
C HIS A 177 3.36 18.99 0.65
N LEU A 178 2.75 18.44 -0.39
CA LEU A 178 3.25 17.29 -1.14
C LEU A 178 3.45 17.71 -2.60
N ASP A 179 3.62 19.00 -2.86
CA ASP A 179 4.22 19.49 -4.09
C ASP A 179 5.63 18.88 -4.28
N ASN A 180 6.13 18.92 -5.51
CA ASN A 180 7.30 18.11 -5.90
C ASN A 180 8.60 18.54 -5.19
N ASP A 181 8.61 19.68 -4.51
CA ASP A 181 9.82 20.30 -3.99
C ASP A 181 10.32 19.58 -2.72
N ASP A 182 9.42 19.08 -1.86
CA ASP A 182 9.78 18.32 -0.64
C ASP A 182 9.82 16.80 -0.88
N LEU A 183 9.51 16.35 -2.10
CA LEU A 183 9.40 14.93 -2.42
C LEU A 183 10.79 14.33 -2.75
N LEU A 184 11.38 13.68 -1.75
CA LEU A 184 12.62 12.90 -1.95
C LEU A 184 12.40 11.69 -2.87
N GLY A 185 11.22 11.06 -2.84
CA GLY A 185 10.90 10.02 -3.81
C GLY A 185 9.66 9.20 -3.50
N GLN A 186 9.27 8.39 -4.48
CA GLN A 186 8.07 7.57 -4.39
C GLN A 186 8.25 6.21 -5.08
N SER A 187 7.62 5.18 -4.55
CA SER A 187 7.61 3.84 -5.13
C SER A 187 6.23 3.21 -5.04
N ASN A 188 5.90 2.36 -6.02
CA ASN A 188 4.66 1.60 -6.04
C ASN A 188 4.83 0.17 -6.54
N VAL A 189 4.00 -0.72 -6.01
CA VAL A 189 3.89 -2.10 -6.46
C VAL A 189 2.43 -2.46 -6.65
N GLU A 190 2.10 -2.95 -7.84
CA GLU A 190 0.77 -3.46 -8.16
C GLU A 190 0.74 -4.98 -8.05
N ILE A 191 -0.29 -5.50 -7.37
CA ILE A 191 -0.52 -6.94 -7.19
C ILE A 191 -1.93 -7.28 -7.63
N LYS A 192 -2.06 -8.08 -8.70
CA LYS A 192 -3.36 -8.57 -9.20
C LYS A 192 -3.65 -9.96 -8.66
N GLU A 193 -4.90 -10.23 -8.29
CA GLU A 193 -5.30 -11.57 -7.83
C GLU A 193 -5.02 -12.66 -8.89
N ALA A 194 -5.17 -12.30 -10.17
CA ALA A 194 -4.92 -13.21 -11.29
C ALA A 194 -3.47 -13.72 -11.34
N ASP A 195 -2.51 -12.91 -10.91
CA ASP A 195 -1.09 -13.30 -10.88
C ASP A 195 -0.79 -14.25 -9.71
N LEU A 196 -1.46 -14.05 -8.58
CA LEU A 196 -1.30 -14.88 -7.37
C LEU A 196 -1.88 -16.30 -7.52
N LYS A 197 -2.87 -16.45 -8.40
CA LYS A 197 -3.44 -17.77 -8.76
C LYS A 197 -2.49 -18.58 -9.62
N LYS A 198 -1.66 -17.91 -10.43
CA LYS A 198 -0.69 -18.54 -11.35
C LYS A 198 0.63 -18.83 -10.66
N ASP A 199 1.05 -17.96 -9.75
CA ASP A 199 2.36 -18.04 -9.10
C ASP A 199 2.25 -17.68 -7.61
N SER A 200 2.46 -18.68 -6.75
CA SER A 200 2.45 -18.48 -5.30
C SER A 200 3.67 -17.72 -4.78
N ALA A 201 4.77 -17.65 -5.54
CA ALA A 201 5.96 -16.88 -5.14
C ALA A 201 5.66 -15.37 -5.10
N LYS A 202 4.72 -14.89 -5.94
CA LYS A 202 4.23 -13.50 -5.94
C LYS A 202 3.46 -13.10 -4.68
N ARG A 203 3.31 -14.00 -3.71
CA ARG A 203 2.72 -13.70 -2.40
C ARG A 203 3.67 -12.96 -1.47
N PHE A 204 4.95 -12.89 -1.79
CA PHE A 204 5.92 -12.09 -1.06
C PHE A 204 6.76 -11.28 -2.04
N ILE A 205 6.78 -9.97 -1.86
CA ILE A 205 7.52 -9.04 -2.71
C ILE A 205 8.39 -8.19 -1.81
N HIS A 206 9.69 -8.28 -2.00
CA HIS A 206 10.67 -7.36 -1.40
C HIS A 206 10.99 -6.26 -2.40
N VAL A 207 10.98 -5.01 -1.96
CA VAL A 207 11.20 -3.84 -2.81
C VAL A 207 12.37 -3.01 -2.28
N PRO A 208 13.52 -3.01 -3.00
CA PRO A 208 14.62 -2.09 -2.76
C PRO A 208 14.43 -0.84 -3.62
N ALA A 209 13.67 0.13 -3.12
CA ALA A 209 13.45 1.39 -3.83
C ALA A 209 14.66 2.31 -3.63
N ARG A 210 15.13 2.93 -4.71
CA ARG A 210 16.18 3.95 -4.67
C ARG A 210 15.68 5.25 -5.25
N PHE A 211 15.82 6.33 -4.51
CA PHE A 211 15.36 7.65 -4.86
C PHE A 211 16.57 8.56 -5.02
N LYS A 212 16.66 9.22 -6.17
CA LYS A 212 17.75 10.13 -6.49
C LYS A 212 17.21 11.34 -7.19
N GLY A 213 17.80 12.47 -6.88
CA GLY A 213 17.49 13.73 -7.52
C GLY A 213 18.53 14.77 -7.17
N GLU A 214 18.28 15.95 -7.69
CA GLU A 214 19.08 17.14 -7.46
C GLU A 214 18.10 18.27 -7.19
N ASN A 215 18.34 19.02 -6.12
CA ASN A 215 17.61 20.25 -5.85
C ASN A 215 18.63 21.38 -5.82
N MET A 216 18.43 22.35 -6.71
CA MET A 216 19.41 23.39 -7.03
C MET A 216 20.81 22.87 -7.43
N ARG A 217 21.71 22.66 -6.45
CA ARG A 217 23.12 22.27 -6.61
C ARG A 217 23.51 21.05 -5.80
N ASP A 218 22.64 20.62 -4.90
CA ASP A 218 22.90 19.52 -4.00
C ASP A 218 22.13 18.30 -4.48
N SER A 219 22.77 17.13 -4.38
CA SER A 219 22.20 15.86 -4.81
C SER A 219 21.76 15.06 -3.60
N TYR A 220 20.67 14.31 -3.76
CA TYR A 220 20.24 13.35 -2.76
C TYR A 220 20.21 11.93 -3.34
N ASP A 221 20.41 10.95 -2.46
CA ASP A 221 20.35 9.52 -2.81
C ASP A 221 19.89 8.72 -1.59
N TYR A 222 18.69 8.17 -1.67
CA TYR A 222 18.04 7.42 -0.61
C TYR A 222 17.72 6.00 -1.05
N GLU A 223 17.95 5.02 -0.18
CA GLU A 223 17.52 3.63 -0.36
C GLU A 223 16.45 3.30 0.70
N LEU A 224 15.24 2.97 0.23
CA LEU A 224 14.11 2.53 1.04
C LEU A 224 13.80 1.06 0.74
N GLU A 225 13.82 0.24 1.78
CA GLU A 225 13.39 -1.15 1.72
C GLU A 225 12.03 -1.35 2.36
N TYR A 226 11.15 -2.08 1.69
CA TYR A 226 9.87 -2.51 2.24
C TYR A 226 9.41 -3.83 1.63
N ASP A 227 8.52 -4.52 2.35
CA ASP A 227 7.92 -5.76 1.88
C ASP A 227 6.42 -5.62 1.69
N VAL A 228 5.88 -6.38 0.73
CA VAL A 228 4.45 -6.64 0.58
C VAL A 228 4.20 -8.14 0.65
N LEU A 229 3.45 -8.57 1.66
CA LEU A 229 3.13 -9.98 1.93
C LEU A 229 1.62 -10.22 1.77
N LEU A 230 1.23 -11.28 1.06
CA LEU A 230 -0.16 -11.70 0.92
C LEU A 230 -0.44 -12.97 1.72
N LYS A 231 -1.28 -12.81 2.74
CA LYS A 231 -1.77 -13.90 3.59
C LYS A 231 -3.12 -14.37 3.08
N THR A 232 -3.33 -15.67 3.03
CA THR A 232 -4.66 -16.22 2.73
C THR A 232 -5.48 -16.29 4.01
N VAL A 233 -6.67 -15.71 4.01
CA VAL A 233 -7.61 -15.80 5.12
C VAL A 233 -8.90 -16.47 4.67
N LYS A 234 -9.52 -17.24 5.59
CA LYS A 234 -10.88 -17.73 5.40
C LYS A 234 -11.82 -16.62 5.84
N VAL A 235 -12.58 -16.05 4.91
CA VAL A 235 -13.67 -15.14 5.24
C VAL A 235 -14.79 -15.98 5.87
N ARG A 236 -15.13 -15.73 7.13
CA ARG A 236 -16.27 -16.37 7.80
C ARG A 236 -17.56 -15.69 7.42
#